data_AF-A0A0D0DIM9-F1
#
_entry.id   AF-A0A0D0DIM9-F1
#
_cell.length_a   1.000
_cell.length_b   1.000
_cell.length_c   1.000
_cell.angle_alpha   90.00
_cell.angle_beta   90.00
_cell.angle_gamma   90.00
#
_symmetry.space_group_name_H-M   'P 1'
#
loop_
_entity.id
_entity.type
_entity.pdbx_description
1 polymer ?
#
loop_
_entity_poly.entity_id
_entity_poly.type
_entity_poly.pdbx_seq_one_letter_code
_entity_poly.pdbx_strand_id
1 'polypeptide(L)'
;PEIAPPGSVFQWYFHAEVPGSGQATVIMPREIIFHVDDLLPLIWEMEDVYENGSQSVSVEAISCSNIICDLLTSPTGCQIQTFKLINNHKITVTYTQQLHEHIVTKLPITPGACTLFLSEQITHPIQGFHVMEFPLWKLGTLLDENWIEEDILNDIAELLYFDIATSFFNDAHQLYT
;
A
#
# COMPACT_ATOMS: atom_id res chain seq x y z
N PRO A 1 -0.80 -12.98 4.31
CA PRO A 1 -1.23 -13.99 3.32
C PRO A 1 -0.48 -13.73 2.01
N GLU A 2 -0.21 -14.77 1.23
CA GLU A 2 0.55 -14.66 -0.03
C GLU A 2 -0.40 -14.28 -1.16
N ILE A 3 0.03 -13.34 -2.02
CA ILE A 3 -0.73 -12.96 -3.21
C ILE A 3 -0.21 -13.78 -4.38
N ALA A 4 -1.11 -14.52 -5.03
CA ALA A 4 -0.80 -15.34 -6.20
C ALA A 4 -0.23 -14.46 -7.35
N PRO A 5 0.63 -15.03 -8.21
CA PRO A 5 1.07 -14.32 -9.41
C PRO A 5 -0.12 -14.03 -10.35
N PRO A 6 -0.03 -13.01 -11.21
CA PRO A 6 -1.05 -12.75 -12.22
C PRO A 6 -1.19 -13.95 -13.18
N GLY A 7 -2.41 -14.22 -13.64
CA GLY A 7 -2.75 -15.37 -14.47
C GLY A 7 -2.88 -16.69 -13.69
N SER A 8 -2.97 -16.63 -12.36
CA SER A 8 -3.17 -17.81 -11.51
C SER A 8 -4.61 -18.30 -11.61
N VAL A 9 -5.59 -17.41 -11.70
CA VAL A 9 -7.00 -17.78 -11.95
C VAL A 9 -7.20 -18.00 -13.44
N PHE A 10 -7.72 -19.16 -13.81
CA PHE A 10 -8.00 -19.48 -15.21
C PHE A 10 -9.47 -19.74 -15.51
N GLN A 11 -10.29 -20.00 -14.48
CA GLN A 11 -11.72 -20.24 -14.66
C GLN A 11 -12.53 -19.87 -13.41
N TRP A 12 -13.78 -19.43 -13.61
CA TRP A 12 -14.73 -19.21 -12.54
C TRP A 12 -16.16 -19.60 -12.95
N TYR A 13 -16.98 -19.94 -11.96
CA TYR A 13 -18.38 -20.33 -12.14
C TYR A 13 -19.25 -19.69 -11.06
N PHE A 14 -20.35 -19.06 -11.48
CA PHE A 14 -21.31 -18.47 -10.55
C PHE A 14 -22.36 -19.50 -10.12
N HIS A 15 -22.74 -19.45 -8.86
CA HIS A 15 -23.75 -20.33 -8.27
C HIS A 15 -24.82 -19.51 -7.54
N ALA A 16 -26.07 -19.99 -7.57
CA ALA A 16 -27.20 -19.38 -6.83
C ALA A 16 -27.15 -19.64 -5.32
N GLU A 17 -26.37 -20.64 -4.89
CA GLU A 17 -26.30 -21.05 -3.50
C GLU A 17 -25.29 -20.20 -2.72
N VAL A 18 -25.62 -19.86 -1.47
CA VAL A 18 -24.67 -19.27 -0.52
C VAL A 18 -24.04 -20.41 0.28
N PRO A 19 -22.71 -20.57 0.29
CA PRO A 19 -22.07 -21.54 1.18
C PRO A 19 -22.42 -21.24 2.64
N GLY A 20 -23.02 -22.21 3.33
CA GLY A 20 -23.48 -22.06 4.72
C GLY A 20 -22.37 -22.06 5.78
N SER A 21 -21.10 -21.92 5.40
CA SER A 21 -19.97 -21.97 6.33
C SER A 21 -19.40 -20.57 6.59
N GLY A 22 -19.19 -20.21 7.86
CA GLY A 22 -18.51 -18.96 8.23
C GLY A 22 -17.07 -18.87 7.72
N GLN A 23 -16.49 -19.99 7.25
CA GLN A 23 -15.18 -20.00 6.58
C GLN A 23 -15.19 -19.19 5.29
N ALA A 24 -16.34 -19.10 4.61
CA ALA A 24 -16.49 -18.36 3.37
C ALA A 24 -16.61 -16.83 3.58
N THR A 25 -16.43 -16.36 4.82
CA THR A 25 -16.38 -14.94 5.20
C THR A 25 -15.06 -14.53 5.86
N VAL A 26 -14.17 -15.48 6.13
CA VAL A 26 -12.92 -15.25 6.86
C VAL A 26 -11.74 -15.58 5.95
N ILE A 27 -10.74 -14.71 5.92
CA ILE A 27 -9.46 -15.03 5.28
C ILE A 27 -8.56 -15.72 6.30
N MET A 28 -8.13 -16.93 5.99
CA MET A 28 -7.22 -17.67 6.85
C MET A 28 -5.77 -17.17 6.67
N PRO A 29 -4.91 -17.20 7.71
CA PRO A 29 -3.54 -16.66 7.64
C PRO A 29 -2.64 -17.24 6.52
N ARG A 30 -2.97 -18.43 6.01
CA ARG A 30 -2.25 -19.14 4.95
C ARG A 30 -3.07 -19.27 3.66
N GLU A 31 -4.20 -18.59 3.59
CA GLU A 31 -5.00 -18.53 2.38
C GLU A 31 -4.27 -17.72 1.32
N ILE A 32 -4.43 -18.16 0.08
CA ILE A 32 -3.83 -17.52 -1.08
C ILE A 32 -4.80 -16.46 -1.56
N ILE A 33 -4.29 -15.24 -1.70
CA ILE A 33 -5.07 -14.12 -2.19
C ILE A 33 -4.88 -14.06 -3.70
N PHE A 34 -5.96 -14.10 -4.45
CA PHE A 34 -5.86 -13.97 -5.91
C PHE A 34 -5.37 -12.57 -6.30
N HIS A 35 -4.62 -12.51 -7.41
CA HIS A 35 -4.08 -11.26 -7.93
C HIS A 35 -5.21 -10.33 -8.36
N VAL A 36 -5.00 -9.01 -8.28
CA VAL A 36 -6.03 -8.03 -8.69
C VAL A 36 -6.44 -8.19 -10.15
N ASP A 37 -5.49 -8.46 -11.04
CA ASP A 37 -5.75 -8.63 -12.48
C ASP A 37 -6.64 -9.85 -12.77
N ASP A 38 -6.55 -10.88 -11.93
CA ASP A 38 -7.34 -12.10 -12.03
C ASP A 38 -8.75 -11.89 -11.43
N LEU A 39 -8.85 -11.04 -10.41
CA LEU A 39 -10.11 -10.70 -9.75
C LEU A 39 -10.95 -9.70 -10.54
N LEU A 40 -10.32 -8.80 -11.33
CA LEU A 40 -11.03 -7.73 -12.05
C LEU A 40 -12.11 -8.25 -13.01
N PRO A 41 -11.84 -9.22 -13.91
CA PRO A 41 -12.85 -9.76 -14.81
C PRO A 41 -14.02 -10.37 -14.05
N LEU A 42 -13.72 -11.14 -12.99
CA LEU A 42 -14.72 -11.72 -12.11
C LEU A 42 -15.58 -10.65 -11.45
N ILE A 43 -14.97 -9.58 -10.92
CA ILE A 43 -15.67 -8.46 -10.28
C ILE A 43 -16.59 -7.72 -11.27
N TRP A 44 -16.20 -7.59 -12.53
CA TRP A 44 -17.03 -6.93 -13.54
C TRP A 44 -18.28 -7.75 -13.90
N GLU A 45 -18.16 -9.07 -13.99
CA GLU A 45 -19.31 -9.94 -14.28
C GLU A 45 -20.24 -10.12 -13.06
N MET A 46 -19.71 -9.91 -11.85
CA MET A 46 -20.43 -10.17 -10.61
C MET A 46 -21.72 -9.37 -10.44
N GLU A 47 -21.76 -8.10 -10.85
CA GLU A 47 -22.92 -7.24 -10.66
C GLU A 47 -24.12 -7.77 -11.45
N ASP A 48 -23.93 -8.01 -12.74
CA ASP A 48 -24.96 -8.58 -13.64
C ASP A 48 -25.41 -9.97 -13.15
N VAL A 49 -24.48 -10.81 -12.73
CA VAL A 49 -24.79 -12.19 -12.35
C VAL A 49 -25.49 -12.25 -10.98
N TYR A 50 -25.27 -11.27 -10.11
CA TYR A 50 -25.99 -11.08 -8.86
C TYR A 50 -27.44 -10.67 -9.08
N GLU A 51 -27.68 -9.71 -9.99
CA GLU A 51 -29.03 -9.32 -10.38
C GLU A 51 -29.83 -10.50 -10.95
N ASN A 52 -29.12 -11.45 -11.58
CA ASN A 52 -29.68 -12.70 -12.10
C ASN A 52 -29.80 -13.84 -11.06
N GLY A 53 -29.57 -13.56 -9.78
CA GLY A 53 -29.83 -14.48 -8.67
C GLY A 53 -28.64 -15.35 -8.24
N SER A 54 -27.44 -15.10 -8.76
CA SER A 54 -26.23 -15.78 -8.25
C SER A 54 -25.72 -15.16 -6.96
N GLN A 55 -25.22 -15.99 -6.05
CA GLN A 55 -24.83 -15.62 -4.69
C GLN A 55 -23.44 -16.13 -4.28
N SER A 56 -22.74 -16.89 -5.13
CA SER A 56 -21.35 -17.28 -4.89
C SER A 56 -20.61 -17.53 -6.20
N VAL A 57 -19.29 -17.62 -6.13
CA VAL A 57 -18.42 -17.90 -7.27
C VAL A 57 -17.36 -18.92 -6.88
N SER A 58 -17.29 -20.03 -7.62
CA SER A 58 -16.17 -20.96 -7.54
C SER A 58 -15.06 -20.48 -8.46
N VAL A 59 -13.84 -20.42 -7.96
CA VAL A 59 -12.66 -20.00 -8.70
C VAL A 59 -11.70 -21.18 -8.81
N GLU A 60 -11.30 -21.51 -10.03
CA GLU A 60 -10.23 -22.47 -10.29
C GLU A 60 -8.93 -21.70 -10.55
N ALA A 61 -7.93 -21.98 -9.73
CA ALA A 61 -6.65 -21.30 -9.74
C ALA A 61 -5.47 -22.27 -9.62
N ILE A 62 -4.32 -21.87 -10.14
CA ILE A 62 -3.06 -22.59 -10.00
C ILE A 62 -2.28 -21.99 -8.84
N SER A 63 -1.91 -22.84 -7.89
CA SER A 63 -1.03 -22.52 -6.77
C SER A 63 0.02 -23.61 -6.58
N CYS A 64 1.30 -23.23 -6.52
CA CYS A 64 2.41 -24.13 -6.24
C CYS A 64 2.40 -25.44 -7.07
N SER A 65 1.98 -25.33 -8.34
CA SER A 65 1.80 -26.46 -9.29
C SER A 65 0.60 -27.39 -9.05
N ASN A 66 -0.31 -27.04 -8.15
CA ASN A 66 -1.59 -27.72 -7.95
C ASN A 66 -2.76 -26.84 -8.42
N ILE A 67 -3.82 -27.47 -8.90
CA ILE A 67 -5.10 -26.80 -9.14
C ILE A 67 -5.84 -26.73 -7.80
N ILE A 68 -6.22 -25.52 -7.42
CA ILE A 68 -7.06 -25.23 -6.27
C ILE A 68 -8.41 -24.77 -6.80
N CYS A 69 -9.48 -25.33 -6.24
CA CYS A 69 -10.85 -24.87 -6.45
C CYS A 69 -11.31 -24.21 -5.16
N ASP A 70 -11.32 -22.88 -5.13
CA ASP A 70 -11.79 -22.12 -3.97
C ASP A 70 -13.19 -21.57 -4.24
N LEU A 71 -14.10 -21.83 -3.31
CA LEU A 71 -15.43 -21.26 -3.34
C LEU A 71 -15.42 -19.92 -2.61
N LEU A 72 -15.54 -18.84 -3.36
CA LEU A 72 -15.68 -17.48 -2.84
C LEU A 72 -17.17 -17.12 -2.71
N THR A 73 -17.54 -16.54 -1.58
CA THR A 73 -18.92 -16.08 -1.36
C THR A 73 -19.21 -14.78 -2.12
N SER A 74 -20.50 -14.52 -2.33
CA SER A 74 -21.21 -13.40 -3.00
C SER A 74 -20.45 -12.11 -3.33
N PRO A 75 -20.95 -11.31 -4.31
CA PRO A 75 -20.43 -9.96 -4.59
C PRO A 75 -20.55 -8.97 -3.42
N THR A 76 -21.53 -9.18 -2.54
CA THR A 76 -21.66 -8.49 -1.24
C THR A 76 -20.80 -9.12 -0.13
N GLY A 77 -20.13 -10.23 -0.44
CA GLY A 77 -19.39 -11.09 0.45
C GLY A 77 -18.02 -10.53 0.79
N CYS A 78 -17.61 -10.85 2.01
CA CYS A 78 -16.44 -10.27 2.64
C CYS A 78 -15.14 -10.62 1.91
N GLN A 79 -15.04 -11.82 1.31
CA GLN A 79 -13.76 -12.35 0.84
C GLN A 79 -13.20 -11.63 -0.39
N ILE A 80 -13.98 -11.47 -1.46
CA ILE A 80 -13.51 -10.80 -2.68
C ILE A 80 -13.20 -9.32 -2.42
N GLN A 81 -14.05 -8.65 -1.64
CA GLN A 81 -13.78 -7.27 -1.20
C GLN A 81 -12.52 -7.20 -0.32
N THR A 82 -12.30 -8.19 0.55
CA THR A 82 -11.10 -8.24 1.37
C THR A 82 -9.86 -8.53 0.51
N PHE A 83 -9.95 -9.40 -0.51
CA PHE A 83 -8.87 -9.63 -1.47
C PHE A 83 -8.54 -8.35 -2.22
N LYS A 84 -9.54 -7.60 -2.67
CA LYS A 84 -9.38 -6.27 -3.27
C LYS A 84 -8.67 -5.30 -2.32
N LEU A 85 -9.11 -5.22 -1.06
CA LEU A 85 -8.46 -4.36 -0.06
C LEU A 85 -7.00 -4.77 0.20
N ILE A 86 -6.72 -6.07 0.32
CA ILE A 86 -5.36 -6.59 0.51
C ILE A 86 -4.47 -6.24 -0.70
N ASN A 87 -4.97 -6.43 -1.92
CA ASN A 87 -4.24 -6.07 -3.14
C ASN A 87 -3.97 -4.56 -3.19
N ASN A 88 -4.97 -3.73 -2.90
CA ASN A 88 -4.85 -2.27 -2.93
C ASN A 88 -3.87 -1.72 -1.88
N HIS A 89 -3.78 -2.37 -0.72
CA HIS A 89 -2.92 -1.93 0.38
C HIS A 89 -1.58 -2.68 0.46
N LYS A 90 -1.27 -3.58 -0.48
CA LYS A 90 -0.02 -4.37 -0.48
C LYS A 90 1.20 -3.47 -0.36
N ILE A 91 1.29 -2.46 -1.24
CA ILE A 91 2.41 -1.50 -1.29
C ILE A 91 2.54 -0.76 0.04
N THR A 92 1.41 -0.25 0.55
CA THR A 92 1.33 0.44 1.83
C THR A 92 1.87 -0.43 2.98
N VAL A 93 1.45 -1.68 3.07
CA VAL A 93 1.92 -2.63 4.10
C VAL A 93 3.41 -2.92 3.95
N THR A 94 3.89 -3.15 2.73
CA THR A 94 5.31 -3.41 2.46
C THR A 94 6.18 -2.25 2.91
N TYR A 95 5.85 -1.02 2.52
CA TYR A 95 6.62 0.16 2.91
C TYR A 95 6.55 0.43 4.41
N THR A 96 5.39 0.22 5.04
CA THR A 96 5.28 0.28 6.50
C THR A 96 6.20 -0.72 7.19
N GLN A 97 6.29 -1.96 6.70
CA GLN A 97 7.16 -2.99 7.29
C GLN A 97 8.64 -2.62 7.18
N GLN A 98 9.05 -2.13 6.01
CA GLN A 98 10.42 -1.65 5.78
C GLN A 98 10.75 -0.45 6.67
N LEU A 99 9.82 0.51 6.78
CA LEU A 99 9.97 1.70 7.62
C LEU A 99 10.06 1.33 9.09
N HIS A 100 9.23 0.40 9.55
CA HIS A 100 9.29 -0.16 10.90
C HIS A 100 10.67 -0.77 11.20
N GLU A 101 11.15 -1.65 10.32
CA GLU A 101 12.45 -2.27 10.48
C GLU A 101 13.58 -1.23 10.53
N HIS A 102 13.54 -0.25 9.62
CA HIS A 102 14.55 0.81 9.56
C HIS A 102 14.56 1.69 10.83
N ILE A 103 13.39 2.09 11.33
CA ILE A 103 13.22 2.90 12.54
C ILE A 103 13.72 2.16 13.78
N VAL A 104 13.38 0.88 13.91
CA VAL A 104 13.76 0.08 15.09
C VAL A 104 15.25 -0.27 15.07
N THR A 105 15.84 -0.52 13.90
CA THR A 105 17.19 -1.11 13.80
C THR A 105 18.29 -0.15 13.37
N LYS A 106 17.99 0.89 12.58
CA LYS A 106 19.00 1.75 11.93
C LYS A 106 19.00 3.19 12.42
N LEU A 107 17.84 3.75 12.80
CA LEU A 107 17.75 5.14 13.22
C LEU A 107 18.14 5.30 14.71
N PRO A 108 19.01 6.26 15.06
CA PRO A 108 19.38 6.56 16.44
C PRO A 108 18.30 7.43 17.13
N ILE A 109 17.08 6.94 17.20
CA ILE A 109 15.92 7.61 17.80
C ILE A 109 15.69 7.15 19.23
N THR A 110 15.14 8.04 20.05
CA THR A 110 14.84 7.71 21.45
C THR A 110 13.72 6.65 21.51
N PRO A 111 13.75 5.73 22.49
CA PRO A 111 12.71 4.71 22.63
C PRO A 111 11.29 5.29 22.74
N GLY A 112 11.15 6.47 23.35
CA GLY A 112 9.87 7.18 23.45
C GLY A 112 9.34 7.65 22.10
N ALA A 113 10.19 8.24 21.25
CA ALA A 113 9.81 8.64 19.90
C ALA A 113 9.49 7.45 19.00
N CYS A 114 10.24 6.35 19.14
CA CYS A 114 9.94 5.10 18.45
C CYS A 114 8.57 4.56 18.86
N THR A 115 8.26 4.53 20.16
CA THR A 115 6.97 4.04 20.66
C THR A 115 5.79 4.89 20.15
N LEU A 116 5.96 6.22 20.13
CA LEU A 116 4.95 7.13 19.57
C LEU A 116 4.72 6.84 18.08
N PHE A 117 5.79 6.74 17.29
CA PHE A 117 5.69 6.43 15.87
C PHE A 117 4.95 5.10 15.62
N LEU A 118 5.24 4.06 16.41
CA LEU A 118 4.59 2.75 16.28
C LEU A 118 3.13 2.72 16.75
N SER A 119 2.71 3.73 17.50
CA SER A 119 1.31 3.88 17.92
C SER A 119 0.44 4.65 16.92
N GLU A 120 1.05 5.33 15.95
CA GLU A 120 0.34 6.09 14.92
C GLU A 120 -0.21 5.20 13.82
N GLN A 121 -1.34 5.59 13.22
CA GLN A 121 -1.83 4.85 12.05
C GLN A 121 -1.05 5.27 10.82
N ILE A 122 -0.62 4.29 10.04
CA ILE A 122 0.25 4.46 8.86
C ILE A 122 -0.37 5.28 7.72
N THR A 123 -1.70 5.46 7.76
CA THR A 123 -2.45 6.30 6.82
C THR A 123 -2.58 7.75 7.28
N HIS A 124 -2.19 8.08 8.52
CA HIS A 124 -2.25 9.45 9.01
C HIS A 124 -1.29 10.35 8.23
N PRO A 125 -1.71 11.59 7.90
CA PRO A 125 -0.84 12.55 7.26
C PRO A 125 0.26 12.99 8.23
N ILE A 126 1.47 13.15 7.69
CA ILE A 126 2.59 13.72 8.45
C ILE A 126 2.30 15.18 8.73
N GLN A 127 2.26 15.53 10.02
CA GLN A 127 2.07 16.90 10.47
C GLN A 127 3.33 17.73 10.18
N GLY A 128 3.14 18.97 9.70
CA GLY A 128 4.23 19.91 9.42
C GLY A 128 4.46 20.23 7.94
N PHE A 129 3.81 19.52 7.01
CA PHE A 129 3.80 19.88 5.60
C PHE A 129 2.63 20.83 5.30
N HIS A 130 2.93 21.97 4.67
CA HIS A 130 1.96 23.06 4.48
C HIS A 130 0.95 22.84 3.34
N VAL A 131 1.17 21.84 2.48
CA VAL A 131 0.45 21.73 1.19
C VAL A 131 -0.03 20.30 0.86
N MET A 132 0.53 19.24 1.45
CA MET A 132 0.19 17.87 1.06
C MET A 132 -0.25 17.00 2.24
N GLU A 133 -1.40 16.35 2.08
CA GLU A 133 -1.79 15.18 2.88
C GLU A 133 -0.88 14.00 2.49
N PHE A 134 0.33 13.99 3.06
CA PHE A 134 1.32 12.95 2.81
C PHE A 134 1.23 11.86 3.88
N PRO A 135 0.68 10.67 3.58
CA PRO A 135 0.50 9.62 4.58
C PRO A 135 1.82 9.01 5.03
N LEU A 136 1.91 8.61 6.30
CA LEU A 136 3.12 8.13 6.95
C LEU A 136 3.81 6.97 6.21
N TRP A 137 3.04 6.02 5.67
CA TRP A 137 3.60 4.87 4.94
C TRP A 137 4.45 5.27 3.73
N LYS A 138 4.19 6.43 3.11
CA LYS A 138 4.97 6.88 1.95
C LYS A 138 6.41 7.27 2.31
N LEU A 139 6.75 7.47 3.59
CA LEU A 139 8.16 7.59 3.98
C LEU A 139 8.97 6.35 3.62
N GLY A 140 8.33 5.19 3.53
CA GLY A 140 9.00 3.98 3.09
C GLY A 140 9.54 4.06 1.65
N THR A 141 8.97 4.89 0.78
CA THR A 141 9.49 5.06 -0.59
C THR A 141 10.88 5.70 -0.58
N LEU A 142 11.18 6.50 0.45
CA LEU A 142 12.44 7.23 0.57
C LEU A 142 13.59 6.36 1.10
N LEU A 143 13.30 5.16 1.62
CA LEU A 143 14.30 4.30 2.27
C LEU A 143 15.37 3.76 1.32
N ASP A 144 15.04 3.67 0.03
CA ASP A 144 15.96 3.23 -1.04
C ASP A 144 16.40 4.41 -1.93
N GLU A 145 15.98 5.63 -1.62
CA GLU A 145 16.24 6.83 -2.41
C GLU A 145 17.44 7.61 -1.85
N ASN A 146 18.63 6.99 -1.95
CA ASN A 146 19.90 7.66 -1.59
C ASN A 146 20.17 8.94 -2.42
N TRP A 147 19.43 9.17 -3.51
CA TRP A 147 19.51 10.37 -4.34
C TRP A 147 18.77 11.56 -3.74
N ILE A 148 17.80 11.33 -2.84
CA ILE A 148 17.13 12.42 -2.11
C ILE A 148 18.08 13.10 -1.13
N GLU A 149 19.08 12.39 -0.60
CA GLU A 149 20.13 13.02 0.20
C GLU A 149 20.93 14.04 -0.63
N GLU A 150 21.23 13.71 -1.89
CA GLU A 150 21.93 14.60 -2.81
C GLU A 150 21.07 15.80 -3.20
N ASP A 151 19.78 15.58 -3.50
CA ASP A 151 18.85 16.67 -3.83
C ASP A 151 18.58 17.60 -2.64
N ILE A 152 18.42 17.06 -1.43
CA ILE A 152 18.28 17.89 -0.21
C ILE A 152 19.57 18.68 0.06
N LEU A 153 20.74 18.07 -0.11
CA LEU A 153 22.02 18.76 0.05
C LEU A 153 22.22 19.83 -1.02
N ASN A 154 21.81 19.56 -2.26
CA ASN A 154 21.85 20.51 -3.37
C ASN A 154 20.90 21.69 -3.14
N ASP A 155 19.67 21.43 -2.71
CA ASP A 155 18.69 22.47 -2.38
C ASP A 155 19.17 23.35 -1.22
N ILE A 156 19.72 22.76 -0.16
CA ILE A 156 20.29 23.51 0.97
C ILE A 156 21.51 24.33 0.52
N ALA A 157 22.37 23.76 -0.32
CA ALA A 157 23.54 24.45 -0.87
C ALA A 157 23.12 25.62 -1.77
N GLU A 158 22.08 25.46 -2.58
CA GLU A 158 21.54 26.51 -3.44
C GLU A 158 20.90 27.64 -2.61
N LEU A 159 20.18 27.29 -1.54
CA LEU A 159 19.60 28.26 -0.61
C LEU A 159 20.68 29.07 0.13
N LEU A 160 21.75 28.41 0.57
CA LEU A 160 22.94 29.06 1.14
C LEU A 160 23.66 29.94 0.13
N TYR A 161 23.78 29.49 -1.12
CA TYR A 161 24.37 30.29 -2.20
C TYR A 161 23.59 31.58 -2.41
N PHE A 162 22.25 31.52 -2.46
CA PHE A 162 21.43 32.71 -2.61
C PHE A 162 21.54 33.65 -1.40
N ASP A 163 21.56 33.14 -0.18
CA ASP A 163 21.72 33.95 1.03
C ASP A 163 23.06 34.72 1.04
N ILE A 164 24.16 34.02 0.71
CA ILE A 164 25.48 34.62 0.56
C ILE A 164 25.49 35.66 -0.57
N ALA A 165 24.93 35.35 -1.73
CA ALA A 165 24.84 36.31 -2.84
C ALA A 165 24.06 37.58 -2.44
N THR A 166 22.94 37.44 -1.73
CA THR A 166 22.15 38.58 -1.25
C THR A 166 22.86 39.39 -0.17
N SER A 167 23.61 38.77 0.74
CA SER A 167 24.40 39.50 1.74
C SER A 167 25.56 40.28 1.11
N PHE A 168 26.27 39.69 0.15
CA PHE A 168 27.30 40.39 -0.64
C PHE A 168 26.73 41.57 -1.44
N PHE A 169 25.54 41.42 -2.04
CA PHE A 169 24.90 42.52 -2.76
C PHE A 169 24.48 43.66 -1.82
N ASN A 170 24.01 43.35 -0.62
CA ASN A 170 23.64 44.36 0.37
C ASN A 170 24.87 45.12 0.92
N ASP A 171 26.00 44.44 1.13
CA ASP A 171 27.25 45.08 1.58
C ASP A 171 27.89 45.94 0.47
N ALA A 172 27.86 45.48 -0.79
CA ALA A 172 28.34 46.26 -1.92
C ALA A 172 27.53 47.55 -2.12
N HIS A 173 26.21 47.52 -1.85
CA HIS A 173 25.35 48.70 -2.00
C HIS A 173 25.63 49.79 -0.96
N GLN A 174 26.13 49.43 0.24
CA GLN A 174 26.55 50.39 1.29
C GLN A 174 27.89 51.08 1.00
N LEU A 175 28.75 50.49 0.14
CA LEU A 175 30.05 51.07 -0.25
C LEU A 175 29.93 52.14 -1.35
N TYR A 176 28.78 52.24 -2.01
CA TYR A 176 28.51 53.20 -3.11
C TYR A 176 27.45 54.26 -2.79
N THR A 177 27.03 54.37 -1.52
CA THR A 177 26.20 55.46 -0.97
C THR A 177 26.95 56.22 0.10
#